data_AF-A0A1Y4NP75-F1
#
_entry.id   AF-A0A1Y4NP75-F1
#
_cell.length_a   1.000
_cell.length_b   1.000
_cell.length_c   1.000
_cell.angle_alpha   90.00
_cell.angle_beta   90.00
_cell.angle_gamma   90.00
#
_symmetry.space_group_name_H-M   'P 1'
#
loop_
_entity.id
_entity.type
_entity.pdbx_description
1 polymer ?
#
loop_
_entity_poly.entity_id
_entity_poly.type
_entity_poly.pdbx_seq_one_letter_code
_entity_poly.pdbx_strand_id
1 'polypeptide(L)'
;MEEWNMKKFLAVCLCAALAAGTLAACGSNDGGASGGNSGSAKRTAKVIDIDLTDEEYAFGVDKSQPELLEQVNSFIAKIQEDGTLDEIFDRYFGDGEPQPVESAALDTSKDQLVVATNAAFEPFEYMEGENYVGIDMEIAALLAEELGQELVIQNMDFDAVCLSVGQQMCDIAMAGLTVNPEREEYVTFSDTYYQASQRLIVPSDDTTFDDCKTKEDVEAKLAELTSDTKIGVQQGTTGNSYVEGDESFGFPGLNATCQTYKSGSLAVQDMLNNNVQYVIIDAAPAEAITEAINALQ
;
A
#
# COMPACT_ATOMS: atom_id res chain seq x y z
N MET A 1 31.43 -22.28 -27.97
CA MET A 1 30.42 -22.09 -29.02
C MET A 1 29.12 -21.90 -28.27
N GLU A 2 28.96 -20.73 -27.66
CA GLU A 2 28.27 -19.56 -28.24
C GLU A 2 26.76 -19.82 -28.29
N GLU A 3 26.08 -19.48 -27.19
CA GLU A 3 24.63 -19.29 -27.21
C GLU A 3 24.33 -17.85 -27.64
N TRP A 4 23.60 -17.76 -28.75
CA TRP A 4 23.24 -16.55 -29.45
C TRP A 4 21.81 -16.13 -29.06
N ASN A 5 21.78 -15.01 -28.37
CA ASN A 5 20.72 -14.05 -28.11
C ASN A 5 19.74 -13.81 -29.29
N MET A 6 18.41 -13.96 -29.13
CA MET A 6 17.42 -13.26 -29.98
C MET A 6 16.02 -13.10 -29.34
N LYS A 7 15.80 -11.88 -28.84
CA LYS A 7 14.65 -10.98 -29.01
C LYS A 7 13.28 -11.55 -29.46
N LYS A 8 12.30 -11.32 -28.59
CA LYS A 8 10.89 -10.90 -28.80
C LYS A 8 10.45 -10.69 -30.26
N PHE A 9 9.40 -11.39 -30.69
CA PHE A 9 8.46 -10.89 -31.69
C PHE A 9 7.05 -11.46 -31.48
N LEU A 10 6.07 -10.54 -31.40
CA LEU A 10 4.62 -10.76 -31.34
C LEU A 10 4.09 -11.60 -32.51
N ALA A 11 3.09 -12.43 -32.25
CA ALA A 11 2.17 -12.93 -33.27
C ALA A 11 0.71 -12.81 -32.78
N VAL A 12 0.04 -11.75 -33.23
CA VAL A 12 -1.42 -11.57 -33.15
C VAL A 12 -2.03 -12.18 -34.41
N CYS A 13 -2.85 -13.23 -34.24
CA CYS A 13 -3.57 -13.86 -35.35
C CYS A 13 -4.87 -13.10 -35.65
N LEU A 14 -4.89 -12.43 -36.81
CA LEU A 14 -6.09 -11.89 -37.45
C LEU A 14 -6.88 -13.04 -38.08
N CYS A 15 -8.20 -13.11 -37.83
CA CYS A 15 -9.15 -13.79 -38.70
C CYS A 15 -10.36 -12.88 -38.91
N ALA A 16 -10.54 -12.44 -40.15
CA ALA A 16 -11.68 -11.65 -40.59
C ALA A 16 -12.35 -12.31 -41.80
N ALA A 17 -13.63 -11.93 -41.96
CA ALA A 17 -14.58 -12.19 -43.05
C ALA A 17 -15.50 -13.41 -42.83
N LEU A 18 -16.82 -13.32 -42.94
CA LEU A 18 -17.59 -12.69 -44.04
C LEU A 18 -18.96 -12.13 -43.63
N ALA A 19 -19.41 -11.18 -44.45
CA ALA A 19 -20.59 -10.33 -44.33
C ALA A 19 -21.82 -10.83 -45.13
N ALA A 20 -23.01 -10.29 -44.78
CA ALA A 20 -24.10 -9.84 -45.68
C ALA A 20 -25.22 -9.26 -44.79
N GLY A 21 -25.52 -7.95 -44.77
CA GLY A 21 -26.31 -7.19 -45.75
C GLY A 21 -27.79 -7.16 -45.28
N THR A 22 -28.57 -6.08 -45.23
CA THR A 22 -28.54 -4.68 -45.69
C THR A 22 -29.72 -3.96 -45.02
N LEU A 23 -29.65 -2.64 -44.78
CA LEU A 23 -30.61 -1.66 -45.33
C LEU A 23 -30.23 -0.23 -44.88
N ALA A 24 -29.98 0.61 -45.88
CA ALA A 24 -29.82 2.04 -45.74
C ALA A 24 -31.18 2.72 -45.50
N ALA A 25 -31.21 3.68 -44.57
CA ALA A 25 -32.20 4.74 -44.56
C ALA A 25 -31.47 6.06 -44.36
N CYS A 26 -31.36 6.84 -45.44
CA CYS A 26 -30.99 8.24 -45.39
C CYS A 26 -32.16 9.06 -44.82
N GLY A 27 -31.87 9.95 -43.87
CA GLY A 27 -32.79 10.96 -43.39
C GLY A 27 -32.02 12.15 -42.83
N SER A 28 -31.92 13.20 -43.63
CA SER A 28 -31.46 14.53 -43.20
C SER A 28 -32.56 15.22 -42.39
N ASN A 29 -32.28 15.74 -41.19
CA ASN A 29 -32.53 17.14 -40.82
C ASN A 29 -32.02 17.48 -39.41
N ASP A 30 -31.40 18.65 -39.32
CA ASP A 30 -31.10 19.55 -38.20
C ASP A 30 -31.38 19.13 -36.74
N GLY A 31 -30.32 19.25 -35.94
CA GLY A 31 -30.39 19.31 -34.48
C GLY A 31 -29.00 19.45 -33.90
N GLY A 32 -28.54 20.70 -33.73
CA GLY A 32 -27.24 21.01 -33.15
C GLY A 32 -27.05 20.35 -31.78
N ALA A 33 -26.11 19.42 -31.70
CA ALA A 33 -25.47 19.04 -30.45
C ALA A 33 -23.99 19.37 -30.63
N SER A 34 -23.56 20.45 -29.96
CA SER A 34 -22.17 20.67 -29.63
C SER A 34 -21.72 19.52 -28.74
N GLY A 35 -21.33 18.41 -29.36
CA GLY A 35 -20.51 17.38 -28.74
C GLY A 35 -19.13 17.99 -28.48
N GLY A 36 -19.04 18.76 -27.40
CA GLY A 36 -17.77 19.10 -26.79
C GLY A 36 -17.14 17.79 -26.35
N ASN A 37 -16.29 17.24 -27.21
CA ASN A 37 -15.27 16.28 -26.80
C ASN A 37 -14.34 17.05 -25.85
N SER A 38 -14.77 17.17 -24.60
CA SER A 38 -13.89 17.47 -23.47
C SER A 38 -12.94 16.28 -23.41
N GLY A 39 -11.80 16.40 -24.08
CA GLY A 39 -10.64 15.63 -23.70
C GLY A 39 -10.36 16.02 -22.26
N SER A 40 -10.90 15.25 -21.32
CA SER A 40 -10.58 15.36 -19.90
C SER A 40 -9.07 15.46 -19.81
N ALA A 41 -8.55 16.58 -19.33
CA ALA A 41 -7.14 16.64 -18.97
C ALA A 41 -6.88 15.46 -18.04
N LYS A 42 -5.81 14.71 -18.30
CA LYS A 42 -5.37 13.62 -17.43
C LYS A 42 -5.19 14.21 -16.03
N ARG A 43 -5.98 13.76 -15.06
CA ARG A 43 -5.88 14.23 -13.68
C ARG A 43 -4.90 13.34 -12.96
N THR A 44 -3.88 13.95 -12.39
CA THR A 44 -2.82 13.29 -11.63
C THR A 44 -2.88 13.71 -10.17
N ALA A 45 -2.13 13.03 -9.30
CA ALA A 45 -1.97 13.35 -7.90
C ALA A 45 -0.54 13.82 -7.59
N LYS A 46 -0.34 14.51 -6.47
CA LYS A 46 0.98 14.81 -5.89
C LYS A 46 0.94 14.58 -4.39
N VAL A 47 2.06 14.13 -3.83
CA VAL A 47 2.26 14.03 -2.38
C VAL A 47 2.77 15.39 -1.88
N ILE A 48 2.26 15.82 -0.73
CA ILE A 48 2.84 16.93 0.03
C ILE A 48 3.99 16.35 0.84
N ASP A 49 5.22 16.68 0.45
CA ASP A 49 6.48 16.20 1.05
C ASP A 49 6.76 16.83 2.43
N ILE A 50 5.81 16.62 3.34
CA ILE A 50 5.83 17.06 4.74
C ILE A 50 5.19 15.95 5.57
N ASP A 51 5.98 15.36 6.46
CA ASP A 51 5.52 14.30 7.36
C ASP A 51 4.58 14.86 8.44
N LEU A 52 3.43 14.19 8.62
CA LEU A 52 2.40 14.58 9.59
C LEU A 52 2.51 13.84 10.91
N THR A 53 3.17 12.70 10.93
CA THR A 53 3.35 11.84 12.10
C THR A 53 4.78 11.31 12.15
N ASP A 54 5.12 10.70 13.29
CA ASP A 54 6.37 10.00 13.54
C ASP A 54 5.97 8.65 14.14
N GLU A 55 6.27 7.57 13.44
CA GLU A 55 5.70 6.24 13.65
C GLU A 55 6.78 5.17 13.49
N GLU A 56 6.66 4.07 14.21
CA GLU A 56 7.61 2.96 14.15
C GLU A 56 6.91 1.70 13.64
N TYR A 57 7.46 1.07 12.59
CA TYR A 57 6.98 -0.21 12.12
C TYR A 57 7.73 -1.37 12.79
N ALA A 58 6.96 -2.36 13.26
CA ALA A 58 7.46 -3.60 13.84
C ALA A 58 6.54 -4.77 13.48
N PHE A 59 7.04 -6.00 13.58
CA PHE A 59 6.25 -7.19 13.32
C PHE A 59 5.45 -7.61 14.56
N GLY A 60 4.21 -8.04 14.35
CA GLY A 60 3.33 -8.47 15.44
C GLY A 60 3.39 -9.98 15.63
N VAL A 61 4.03 -10.46 16.70
CA VAL A 61 4.16 -11.89 17.00
C VAL A 61 3.04 -12.35 17.95
N ASP A 62 2.57 -13.59 17.78
CA ASP A 62 1.61 -14.21 18.71
C ASP A 62 2.13 -14.14 20.16
N LYS A 63 1.32 -13.57 21.05
CA LYS A 63 1.63 -13.41 22.48
C LYS A 63 1.94 -14.71 23.21
N SER A 64 1.45 -15.83 22.68
CA SER A 64 1.71 -17.17 23.22
C SER A 64 3.03 -17.79 22.76
N GLN A 65 3.77 -17.11 21.86
CA GLN A 65 5.03 -17.57 21.27
C GLN A 65 6.23 -16.65 21.62
N PRO A 66 6.63 -16.53 22.91
CA PRO A 66 7.75 -15.66 23.30
C PRO A 66 9.11 -16.11 22.75
N GLU A 67 9.28 -17.41 22.46
CA GLU A 67 10.51 -17.92 21.82
C GLU A 67 10.61 -17.42 20.37
N LEU A 68 9.49 -17.41 19.62
CA LEU A 68 9.45 -16.86 18.26
C LEU A 68 9.80 -15.36 18.28
N LEU A 69 9.28 -14.59 19.24
CA LEU A 69 9.61 -13.17 19.38
C LEU A 69 11.13 -12.96 19.59
N GLU A 70 11.78 -13.75 20.44
CA GLU A 70 13.22 -13.67 20.65
C GLU A 70 14.00 -13.98 19.35
N GLN A 71 13.56 -14.99 18.60
CA GLN A 71 14.16 -15.33 17.31
C GLN A 71 13.96 -14.22 16.27
N VAL A 72 12.77 -13.63 16.19
CA VAL A 72 12.47 -12.50 15.30
C VAL A 72 13.36 -11.30 15.64
N ASN A 73 13.47 -10.92 16.92
CA ASN A 73 14.33 -9.80 17.32
C ASN A 73 15.82 -10.09 17.03
N SER A 74 16.29 -11.31 17.31
CA SER A 74 17.66 -11.70 16.95
C SER A 74 17.91 -11.65 15.45
N PHE A 75 16.91 -12.02 14.64
CA PHE A 75 16.98 -11.95 13.19
C PHE A 75 16.98 -10.52 12.67
N ILE A 76 16.09 -9.65 13.17
CA ILE A 76 16.06 -8.22 12.82
C ILE A 76 17.40 -7.57 13.12
N ALA A 77 17.96 -7.78 14.31
CA ALA A 77 19.26 -7.23 14.69
C ALA A 77 20.38 -7.73 13.75
N LYS A 78 20.34 -9.00 13.34
CA LYS A 78 21.30 -9.59 12.39
C LYS A 78 21.23 -8.91 11.02
N ILE A 79 20.05 -8.80 10.41
CA ILE A 79 19.90 -8.20 9.07
C ILE A 79 20.17 -6.69 9.07
N GLN A 80 20.00 -6.03 10.22
CA GLN A 80 20.42 -4.65 10.42
C GLN A 80 21.94 -4.52 10.52
N GLU A 81 22.61 -5.41 11.26
CA GLU A 81 24.06 -5.36 11.46
C GLU A 81 24.86 -5.76 10.21
N ASP A 82 24.37 -6.75 9.46
CA ASP A 82 25.08 -7.28 8.29
C ASP A 82 24.79 -6.53 6.97
N GLY A 83 23.86 -5.57 7.00
CA GLY A 83 23.49 -4.72 5.86
C GLY A 83 22.42 -5.33 4.94
N THR A 84 21.91 -6.53 5.23
CA THR A 84 20.85 -7.14 4.43
C THR A 84 19.59 -6.28 4.38
N LEU A 85 19.21 -5.64 5.50
CA LEU A 85 18.04 -4.76 5.53
C LEU A 85 18.25 -3.51 4.66
N ASP A 86 19.46 -2.94 4.66
CA ASP A 86 19.81 -1.81 3.79
C ASP A 86 19.73 -2.21 2.31
N GLU A 87 20.20 -3.39 1.94
CA GLU A 87 20.08 -3.90 0.56
C GLU A 87 18.63 -4.10 0.13
N ILE A 88 17.74 -4.49 1.07
CA ILE A 88 16.30 -4.58 0.81
C ILE A 88 15.72 -3.18 0.60
N PHE A 89 16.02 -2.23 1.50
CA PHE A 89 15.55 -0.86 1.37
C PHE A 89 16.02 -0.19 0.09
N ASP A 90 17.29 -0.32 -0.28
CA ASP A 90 17.85 0.23 -1.52
C ASP A 90 17.12 -0.32 -2.76
N ARG A 91 16.64 -1.56 -2.71
CA ARG A 91 15.90 -2.17 -3.82
C ARG A 91 14.53 -1.53 -4.02
N TYR A 92 13.83 -1.22 -2.94
CA TYR A 92 12.44 -0.76 -2.98
C TYR A 92 12.28 0.76 -2.93
N PHE A 93 13.21 1.47 -2.30
CA PHE A 93 13.24 2.94 -2.28
C PHE A 93 14.17 3.53 -3.35
N GLY A 94 15.01 2.71 -3.98
CA GLY A 94 15.89 3.09 -5.08
C GLY A 94 15.35 2.67 -6.45
N ASP A 95 16.26 2.29 -7.35
CA ASP A 95 15.97 1.83 -8.72
C ASP A 95 16.11 0.32 -8.89
N GLY A 96 15.99 -0.44 -7.80
CA GLY A 96 16.06 -1.88 -7.80
C GLY A 96 14.83 -2.54 -8.40
N GLU A 97 14.99 -3.78 -8.85
CA GLU A 97 13.88 -4.60 -9.34
C GLU A 97 13.28 -5.42 -8.18
N PRO A 98 11.97 -5.32 -7.90
CA PRO A 98 11.29 -6.10 -6.86
C PRO A 98 11.60 -7.60 -6.95
N GLN A 99 11.76 -8.27 -5.81
CA GLN A 99 11.97 -9.71 -5.78
C GLN A 99 10.66 -10.45 -5.46
N PRO A 100 10.18 -11.33 -6.36
CA PRO A 100 9.07 -12.22 -6.07
C PRO A 100 9.37 -13.16 -4.91
N VAL A 101 8.41 -13.30 -4.01
CA VAL A 101 8.43 -14.23 -2.88
C VAL A 101 7.36 -15.29 -3.07
N GLU A 102 7.80 -16.55 -3.01
CA GLU A 102 6.94 -17.71 -3.14
C GLU A 102 6.25 -18.03 -1.81
N SER A 103 4.95 -18.32 -1.87
CA SER A 103 4.14 -18.74 -0.72
C SER A 103 3.75 -20.21 -0.89
N ALA A 104 4.04 -21.04 0.11
CA ALA A 104 3.58 -22.42 0.11
C ALA A 104 2.09 -22.52 0.46
N ALA A 105 1.51 -23.69 0.18
CA ALA A 105 0.17 -24.01 0.67
C ALA A 105 0.23 -24.31 2.18
N LEU A 106 -0.76 -23.79 2.92
CA LEU A 106 -0.94 -24.09 4.33
C LEU A 106 -1.16 -25.59 4.54
N ASP A 107 -0.31 -26.21 5.36
CA ASP A 107 -0.32 -27.62 5.71
C ASP A 107 0.10 -27.77 7.18
N THR A 108 -0.90 -27.97 8.05
CA THR A 108 -0.69 -28.09 9.51
C THR A 108 0.07 -29.35 9.93
N SER A 109 0.44 -30.23 8.99
CA SER A 109 1.32 -31.37 9.26
C SER A 109 2.80 -31.07 9.03
N LYS A 110 3.14 -29.91 8.47
CA LYS A 110 4.50 -29.44 8.23
C LYS A 110 4.91 -28.38 9.24
N ASP A 111 6.21 -28.11 9.26
CA ASP A 111 6.80 -26.99 9.98
C ASP A 111 6.78 -25.75 9.07
N GLN A 112 5.90 -24.80 9.39
CA GLN A 112 5.61 -23.64 8.54
C GLN A 112 5.61 -22.37 9.39
N LEU A 113 6.11 -21.28 8.81
CA LEU A 113 5.90 -19.93 9.33
C LEU A 113 4.70 -19.31 8.62
N VAL A 114 3.60 -19.12 9.33
CA VAL A 114 2.37 -18.54 8.76
C VAL A 114 2.35 -17.04 9.00
N VAL A 115 2.57 -16.26 7.95
CA VAL A 115 2.64 -14.80 7.97
C VAL A 115 1.29 -14.21 7.57
N ALA A 116 0.69 -13.40 8.46
CA ALA A 116 -0.45 -12.56 8.13
C ALA A 116 0.00 -11.24 7.50
N THR A 117 -0.60 -10.86 6.38
CA THR A 117 -0.24 -9.62 5.67
C THR A 117 -1.44 -8.97 4.95
N ASN A 118 -1.28 -7.75 4.44
CA ASN A 118 -2.21 -7.08 3.53
C ASN A 118 -1.45 -6.61 2.28
N ALA A 119 -1.36 -7.46 1.25
CA ALA A 119 -0.53 -7.21 0.06
C ALA A 119 -1.13 -6.15 -0.89
N ALA A 120 -1.37 -4.94 -0.40
CA ALA A 120 -1.88 -3.77 -1.12
C ALA A 120 -1.18 -2.47 -0.67
N PHE A 121 0.02 -2.59 -0.09
CA PHE A 121 0.76 -1.56 0.63
C PHE A 121 2.20 -1.48 0.10
N GLU A 122 2.33 -1.12 -1.18
CA GLU A 122 3.63 -0.86 -1.81
C GLU A 122 4.34 0.29 -1.09
N PRO A 123 5.64 0.21 -0.78
CA PRO A 123 6.59 -0.83 -1.21
C PRO A 123 6.85 -1.97 -0.20
N PHE A 124 6.07 -2.07 0.88
CA PHE A 124 6.32 -3.03 1.96
C PHE A 124 5.74 -4.42 1.66
N GLU A 125 4.48 -4.48 1.26
CA GLU A 125 3.82 -5.73 0.90
C GLU A 125 2.78 -5.48 -0.19
N TYR A 126 2.96 -6.07 -1.36
CA TYR A 126 2.05 -5.89 -2.47
C TYR A 126 2.07 -7.04 -3.44
N MET A 127 1.05 -7.08 -4.30
CA MET A 127 0.97 -8.05 -5.38
C MET A 127 1.49 -7.42 -6.68
N GLU A 128 2.48 -8.05 -7.30
CA GLU A 128 2.83 -7.80 -8.70
C GLU A 128 2.37 -8.98 -9.55
N GLY A 129 1.22 -8.81 -10.21
CA GLY A 129 0.56 -9.91 -10.91
C GLY A 129 0.09 -10.97 -9.91
N GLU A 130 0.68 -12.17 -9.97
CA GLU A 130 0.39 -13.29 -9.06
C GLU A 130 1.43 -13.43 -7.94
N ASN A 131 2.49 -12.60 -7.94
CA ASN A 131 3.60 -12.71 -7.00
C ASN A 131 3.42 -11.78 -5.81
N TYR A 132 3.82 -12.25 -4.62
CA TYR A 132 4.07 -11.39 -3.47
C TYR A 132 5.42 -10.71 -3.64
N VAL A 133 5.47 -9.41 -3.40
CA VAL A 133 6.68 -8.58 -3.48
C VAL A 133 6.65 -7.54 -2.37
N GLY A 134 7.80 -6.95 -2.06
CA GLY A 134 7.93 -5.89 -1.07
C GLY A 134 8.90 -6.22 0.06
N ILE A 135 9.24 -5.17 0.80
CA ILE A 135 10.18 -5.23 1.92
C ILE A 135 9.79 -6.29 2.95
N ASP A 136 8.54 -6.26 3.42
CA ASP A 136 8.03 -7.19 4.43
C ASP A 136 8.03 -8.64 3.92
N MET A 137 7.76 -8.83 2.62
CA MET A 137 7.74 -10.16 2.00
C MET A 137 9.15 -10.76 1.89
N GLU A 138 10.15 -9.95 1.54
CA GLU A 138 11.53 -10.42 1.51
C GLU A 138 12.07 -10.73 2.90
N ILE A 139 11.75 -9.89 3.89
CA ILE A 139 12.10 -10.16 5.29
C ILE A 139 11.41 -11.45 5.77
N ALA A 140 10.15 -11.68 5.39
CA ALA A 140 9.42 -12.90 5.73
C ALA A 140 10.08 -14.16 5.16
N ALA A 141 10.54 -14.10 3.91
CA ALA A 141 11.25 -15.21 3.26
C ALA A 141 12.58 -15.54 3.96
N LEU A 142 13.36 -14.52 4.29
CA LEU A 142 14.62 -14.67 5.00
C LEU A 142 14.43 -15.17 6.44
N LEU A 143 13.39 -14.69 7.12
CA LEU A 143 13.03 -15.17 8.46
C LEU A 143 12.65 -16.65 8.43
N ALA A 144 11.82 -17.06 7.46
CA ALA A 144 11.46 -18.47 7.30
C ALA A 144 12.69 -19.35 7.03
N GLU A 145 13.65 -18.88 6.21
CA GLU A 145 14.93 -19.57 6.00
C GLU A 145 15.76 -19.68 7.29
N GLU A 146 15.88 -18.60 8.07
CA GLU A 146 16.60 -18.58 9.35
C GLU A 146 16.00 -19.58 10.35
N LEU A 147 14.67 -19.68 10.38
CA LEU A 147 13.92 -20.61 11.24
C LEU A 147 13.92 -22.05 10.69
N GLY A 148 14.31 -22.25 9.43
CA GLY A 148 14.23 -23.55 8.76
C GLY A 148 12.80 -24.02 8.48
N GLN A 149 11.86 -23.08 8.34
CA GLN A 149 10.43 -23.33 8.14
C GLN A 149 10.00 -23.03 6.70
N GLU A 150 8.91 -23.63 6.24
CA GLU A 150 8.30 -23.28 4.95
C GLU A 150 7.42 -22.03 5.11
N LEU A 151 7.65 -21.00 4.30
CA LEU A 151 6.87 -19.76 4.34
C LEU A 151 5.46 -19.96 3.79
N VAL A 152 4.44 -19.54 4.55
CA VAL A 152 3.05 -19.44 4.12
C VAL A 152 2.55 -18.01 4.33
N ILE A 153 2.21 -17.34 3.25
CA ILE A 153 1.65 -15.98 3.28
C ILE A 153 0.12 -16.05 3.25
N GLN A 154 -0.52 -15.47 4.26
CA GLN A 154 -1.97 -15.27 4.38
C GLN A 154 -2.32 -13.81 4.14
N ASN A 155 -2.73 -13.50 2.90
CA ASN A 155 -3.16 -12.16 2.51
C ASN A 155 -4.62 -11.90 2.90
N MET A 156 -4.87 -10.85 3.68
CA MET A 156 -6.19 -10.52 4.23
C MET A 156 -6.44 -9.00 4.26
N ASP A 157 -7.65 -8.60 4.65
CA ASP A 157 -7.94 -7.18 4.93
C ASP A 157 -7.08 -6.71 6.13
N PHE A 158 -6.57 -5.47 6.10
CA PHE A 158 -5.59 -4.96 7.06
C PHE A 158 -6.05 -5.05 8.53
N ASP A 159 -7.33 -4.79 8.79
CA ASP A 159 -7.93 -4.87 10.13
C ASP A 159 -7.98 -6.30 10.71
N ALA A 160 -7.84 -7.32 9.85
CA ALA A 160 -7.78 -8.72 10.26
C ALA A 160 -6.36 -9.21 10.61
N VAL A 161 -5.32 -8.45 10.25
CA VAL A 161 -3.91 -8.88 10.35
C VAL A 161 -3.52 -9.22 11.79
N CYS A 162 -3.57 -8.25 12.71
CA CYS A 162 -3.22 -8.51 14.11
C CYS A 162 -4.22 -9.47 14.80
N LEU A 163 -5.50 -9.37 14.43
CA LEU A 163 -6.55 -10.25 14.98
C LEU A 163 -6.29 -11.71 14.65
N SER A 164 -5.83 -12.01 13.43
CA SER A 164 -5.55 -13.40 13.02
C SER A 164 -4.41 -14.02 13.82
N VAL A 165 -3.38 -13.23 14.13
CA VAL A 165 -2.28 -13.64 15.02
C VAL A 165 -2.78 -13.83 16.46
N GLY A 166 -3.56 -12.89 16.99
CA GLY A 166 -4.13 -13.01 18.34
C GLY A 166 -5.10 -14.20 18.50
N GLN A 167 -5.67 -14.69 17.39
CA GLN A 167 -6.51 -15.90 17.33
C GLN A 167 -5.73 -17.18 17.00
N GLN A 168 -4.40 -17.11 16.91
CA GLN A 168 -3.51 -18.23 16.61
C GLN A 168 -3.79 -18.86 15.23
N MET A 169 -4.33 -18.07 14.29
CA MET A 169 -4.51 -18.48 12.89
C MET A 169 -3.23 -18.24 12.07
N CYS A 170 -2.39 -17.30 12.50
CA CYS A 170 -1.09 -16.98 11.93
C CYS A 170 -0.09 -16.77 13.07
N ASP A 171 1.20 -16.95 12.80
CA ASP A 171 2.27 -16.88 13.79
C ASP A 171 2.78 -15.44 13.99
N ILE A 172 2.87 -14.71 12.88
CA ILE A 172 3.44 -13.37 12.82
C ILE A 172 2.68 -12.50 11.82
N ALA A 173 2.53 -11.23 12.15
CA ALA A 173 1.98 -10.20 11.29
C ALA A 173 3.12 -9.33 10.72
N MET A 174 3.20 -9.27 9.40
CA MET A 174 4.18 -8.48 8.64
C MET A 174 3.43 -7.71 7.56
N ALA A 175 3.07 -6.46 7.90
CA ALA A 175 2.23 -5.60 7.08
C ALA A 175 2.44 -4.11 7.39
N GLY A 176 3.69 -3.62 7.43
CA GLY A 176 3.98 -2.21 7.72
C GLY A 176 3.30 -1.69 8.99
N LEU A 177 3.35 -2.47 10.08
CA LEU A 177 2.51 -2.21 11.25
C LEU A 177 3.13 -1.17 12.18
N THR A 178 2.53 0.02 12.24
CA THR A 178 2.77 0.97 13.34
C THR A 178 2.56 0.33 14.72
N VAL A 179 3.55 0.42 15.60
CA VAL A 179 3.45 0.03 17.01
C VAL A 179 2.43 0.90 17.71
N ASN A 180 1.41 0.28 18.33
CA ASN A 180 0.43 1.01 19.13
C ASN A 180 -0.28 0.13 20.18
N PRO A 181 -0.89 0.74 21.22
CA PRO A 181 -1.53 0.01 22.31
C PRO A 181 -2.73 -0.87 21.90
N GLU A 182 -3.49 -0.47 20.88
CA GLU A 182 -4.64 -1.26 20.41
C GLU A 182 -4.18 -2.58 19.76
N ARG A 183 -3.14 -2.50 18.92
CA ARG A 183 -2.54 -3.68 18.28
C ARG A 183 -1.83 -4.56 19.32
N GLU A 184 -1.23 -3.95 20.34
CA GLU A 184 -0.67 -4.66 21.49
C GLU A 184 -1.71 -5.47 22.29
N GLU A 185 -3.01 -5.31 22.07
CA GLU A 185 -4.00 -6.23 22.65
C GLU A 185 -3.94 -7.62 22.00
N TYR A 186 -3.55 -7.70 20.73
CA TYR A 186 -3.55 -8.92 19.93
C TYR A 186 -2.16 -9.55 19.79
N VAL A 187 -1.12 -8.73 19.65
CA VAL A 187 0.26 -9.18 19.36
C VAL A 187 1.26 -8.66 20.39
N THR A 188 2.47 -9.23 20.38
CA THR A 188 3.65 -8.60 20.96
C THR A 188 4.52 -8.11 19.82
N PHE A 189 4.88 -6.83 19.82
CA PHE A 189 5.72 -6.27 18.77
C PHE A 189 7.19 -6.70 18.91
N SER A 190 7.81 -6.94 17.75
CA SER A 190 9.26 -7.07 17.61
C SER A 190 9.98 -5.75 17.85
N ASP A 191 11.30 -5.78 17.75
CA ASP A 191 12.09 -4.56 17.57
C ASP A 191 11.70 -3.87 16.24
N THR A 192 11.80 -2.54 16.21
CA THR A 192 11.47 -1.70 15.05
C THR A 192 12.43 -1.93 13.90
N TYR A 193 11.91 -2.07 12.68
CA TYR A 193 12.71 -2.19 11.46
C TYR A 193 12.63 -0.97 10.54
N TYR A 194 11.60 -0.13 10.69
CA TYR A 194 11.40 1.04 9.82
C TYR A 194 10.75 2.22 10.57
N GLN A 195 11.13 3.44 10.19
CA GLN A 195 10.55 4.70 10.69
C GLN A 195 9.60 5.25 9.63
N ALA A 196 8.33 5.41 10.00
CA ALA A 196 7.24 5.79 9.12
C ALA A 196 6.60 7.12 9.53
N SER A 197 5.74 7.62 8.65
CA SER A 197 4.97 8.85 8.85
C SER A 197 3.74 8.82 7.95
N GLN A 198 2.71 9.61 8.26
CA GLN A 198 1.60 9.89 7.35
C GLN A 198 1.92 11.10 6.47
N ARG A 199 1.46 11.06 5.21
CA ARG A 199 1.52 12.19 4.27
C ARG A 199 0.17 12.47 3.64
N LEU A 200 0.01 13.72 3.22
CA LEU A 200 -1.16 14.19 2.49
C LEU A 200 -0.93 14.03 0.97
N ILE A 201 -1.90 13.45 0.29
CA ILE A 201 -1.96 13.39 -1.17
C ILE A 201 -3.09 14.30 -1.64
N VAL A 202 -2.79 15.11 -2.66
CA VAL A 202 -3.74 16.06 -3.27
C VAL A 202 -3.76 15.92 -4.79
N PRO A 203 -4.81 16.40 -5.49
CA PRO A 203 -4.76 16.57 -6.94
C PRO A 203 -3.55 17.44 -7.36
N SER A 204 -2.88 17.12 -8.47
CA SER A 204 -1.67 17.86 -8.87
C SER A 204 -1.92 19.35 -9.17
N ASP A 205 -3.15 19.71 -9.55
CA ASP A 205 -3.58 21.08 -9.81
C ASP A 205 -4.06 21.83 -8.56
N ASP A 206 -4.10 21.17 -7.40
CA ASP A 206 -4.39 21.79 -6.11
C ASP A 206 -3.17 22.56 -5.60
N THR A 207 -3.31 23.87 -5.40
CA THR A 207 -2.22 24.75 -4.92
C THR A 207 -2.38 25.15 -3.44
N THR A 208 -3.34 24.56 -2.71
CA THR A 208 -3.68 24.94 -1.32
C THR A 208 -2.50 24.80 -0.37
N PHE A 209 -1.63 23.82 -0.62
CA PHE A 209 -0.52 23.43 0.24
C PHE A 209 0.88 23.80 -0.31
N ASP A 210 0.97 24.47 -1.47
CA ASP A 210 2.26 24.75 -2.14
C ASP A 210 3.21 25.63 -1.28
N ASP A 211 2.62 26.52 -0.49
CA ASP A 211 3.36 27.42 0.41
C ASP A 211 3.72 26.79 1.76
N CYS A 212 3.21 25.59 2.09
CA CYS A 212 3.54 24.90 3.33
C CYS A 212 5.01 24.48 3.34
N LYS A 213 5.67 24.60 4.50
CA LYS A 213 7.08 24.22 4.70
C LYS A 213 7.28 23.37 5.95
N THR A 214 6.33 23.41 6.88
CA THR A 214 6.36 22.59 8.09
C THR A 214 5.06 21.82 8.27
N LYS A 215 5.10 20.81 9.15
CA LYS A 215 3.92 20.07 9.59
C LYS A 215 2.81 21.02 10.06
N GLU A 216 3.15 22.02 10.85
CA GLU A 216 2.19 22.99 11.39
C GLU A 216 1.49 23.81 10.30
N ASP A 217 2.18 24.11 9.19
CA ASP A 217 1.56 24.81 8.06
C ASP A 217 0.47 23.94 7.40
N VAL A 218 0.74 22.64 7.23
CA VAL A 218 -0.23 21.68 6.66
C VAL A 218 -1.39 21.49 7.62
N GLU A 219 -1.11 21.27 8.91
CA GLU A 219 -2.13 21.12 9.95
C GLU A 219 -3.02 22.35 10.07
N ALA A 220 -2.46 23.56 9.94
CA ALA A 220 -3.25 24.79 9.93
C ALA A 220 -4.26 24.80 8.75
N LYS A 221 -3.86 24.33 7.57
CA LYS A 221 -4.75 24.18 6.41
C LYS A 221 -5.79 23.08 6.60
N LEU A 222 -5.40 21.94 7.16
CA LEU A 222 -6.33 20.86 7.48
C LEU A 222 -7.35 21.26 8.56
N ALA A 223 -6.97 22.13 9.50
CA ALA A 223 -7.86 22.66 10.53
C ALA A 223 -8.92 23.64 9.99
N GLU A 224 -8.70 24.24 8.81
CA GLU A 224 -9.68 25.09 8.12
C GLU A 224 -10.78 24.27 7.40
N LEU A 225 -10.63 22.95 7.31
CA LEU A 225 -11.59 22.08 6.65
C LEU A 225 -12.92 22.01 7.42
N THR A 226 -13.94 21.57 6.69
CA THR A 226 -15.28 21.32 7.22
C THR A 226 -15.72 19.92 6.84
N SER A 227 -16.79 19.43 7.46
CA SER A 227 -17.39 18.12 7.16
C SER A 227 -17.78 17.93 5.68
N ASP A 228 -17.87 19.02 4.91
CA ASP A 228 -18.12 18.95 3.46
C ASP A 228 -16.90 18.43 2.67
N THR A 229 -15.70 18.54 3.23
CA THR A 229 -14.47 17.98 2.68
C THR A 229 -14.38 16.50 3.04
N LYS A 230 -14.17 15.64 2.03
CA LYS A 230 -13.92 14.21 2.25
C LYS A 230 -12.44 13.89 2.15
N ILE A 231 -11.91 13.15 3.12
CA ILE A 231 -10.53 12.64 3.13
C ILE A 231 -10.59 11.12 3.04
N GLY A 232 -9.93 10.58 2.02
CA GLY A 232 -9.74 9.14 1.86
C GLY A 232 -8.61 8.60 2.73
N VAL A 233 -8.81 7.43 3.32
CA VAL A 233 -7.81 6.72 4.13
C VAL A 233 -7.90 5.21 3.86
N GLN A 234 -6.83 4.47 4.18
CA GLN A 234 -6.93 3.02 4.26
C GLN A 234 -7.55 2.62 5.62
N GLN A 235 -8.50 1.69 5.59
CA GLN A 235 -9.24 1.28 6.79
C GLN A 235 -8.29 0.65 7.82
N GLY A 236 -8.37 1.11 9.07
CA GLY A 236 -7.62 0.55 10.20
C GLY A 236 -6.15 0.99 10.31
N THR A 237 -5.67 1.86 9.42
CA THR A 237 -4.30 2.42 9.49
C THR A 237 -4.25 3.67 10.36
N THR A 238 -3.04 4.12 10.68
CA THR A 238 -2.81 5.36 11.44
C THR A 238 -3.29 6.60 10.67
N GLY A 239 -3.30 6.57 9.33
CA GLY A 239 -3.97 7.59 8.52
C GLY A 239 -5.47 7.70 8.79
N ASN A 240 -6.17 6.58 9.01
CA ASN A 240 -7.55 6.56 9.48
C ASN A 240 -7.66 7.23 10.85
N SER A 241 -6.84 6.81 11.82
CA SER A 241 -6.82 7.37 13.17
C SER A 241 -6.49 8.87 13.17
N TYR A 242 -5.63 9.34 12.28
CA TYR A 242 -5.26 10.74 12.16
C TYR A 242 -6.46 11.61 11.77
N VAL A 243 -7.30 11.12 10.83
CA VAL A 243 -8.49 11.85 10.37
C VAL A 243 -9.64 11.75 11.38
N GLU A 244 -9.92 10.58 11.93
CA GLU A 244 -11.05 10.39 12.88
C GLU A 244 -10.73 10.86 14.30
N GLY A 245 -9.45 10.90 14.65
CA GLY A 245 -8.97 11.18 16.00
C GLY A 245 -8.75 9.89 16.79
N ASP A 246 -7.68 9.87 17.58
CA ASP A 246 -7.27 8.74 18.40
C ASP A 246 -6.41 9.24 19.57
N GLU A 247 -6.92 9.07 20.79
CA GLU A 247 -6.23 9.52 22.01
C GLU A 247 -4.90 8.77 22.24
N SER A 248 -4.78 7.52 21.79
CA SER A 248 -3.57 6.71 21.99
C SER A 248 -2.38 7.24 21.19
N PHE A 249 -2.65 7.81 20.02
CA PHE A 249 -1.66 8.51 19.19
C PHE A 249 -1.59 10.03 19.46
N GLY A 250 -2.51 10.55 20.28
CA GLY A 250 -2.63 11.99 20.50
C GLY A 250 -3.19 12.75 19.29
N PHE A 251 -3.91 12.06 18.40
CA PHE A 251 -4.52 12.66 17.22
C PHE A 251 -5.86 13.29 17.60
N PRO A 252 -6.04 14.62 17.46
CA PRO A 252 -7.29 15.28 17.81
C PRO A 252 -8.43 14.99 16.82
N GLY A 253 -8.11 14.41 15.66
CA GLY A 253 -9.02 14.27 14.52
C GLY A 253 -9.15 15.57 13.72
N LEU A 254 -9.68 15.44 12.50
CA LEU A 254 -9.91 16.55 11.59
C LEU A 254 -11.41 16.85 11.48
N ASN A 255 -11.76 18.12 11.27
CA ASN A 255 -13.14 18.50 10.95
C ASN A 255 -13.45 18.22 9.47
N ALA A 256 -13.37 16.96 9.06
CA ALA A 256 -13.61 16.48 7.70
C ALA A 256 -14.39 15.15 7.75
N THR A 257 -15.04 14.79 6.63
CA THR A 257 -15.64 13.45 6.51
C THR A 257 -14.55 12.44 6.17
N CYS A 258 -14.26 11.51 7.08
CA CYS A 258 -13.40 10.36 6.81
C CYS A 258 -14.11 9.36 5.89
N GLN A 259 -13.44 8.96 4.81
CA GLN A 259 -13.91 7.93 3.89
C GLN A 259 -12.87 6.81 3.83
N THR A 260 -13.25 5.63 4.32
CA THR A 260 -12.34 4.48 4.37
C THR A 260 -12.37 3.67 3.09
N TYR A 261 -11.21 3.08 2.76
CA TYR A 261 -11.00 2.19 1.61
C TYR A 261 -10.21 0.95 2.04
N LYS A 262 -10.31 -0.11 1.24
CA LYS A 262 -9.52 -1.34 1.44
C LYS A 262 -8.02 -1.17 1.15
N SER A 263 -7.63 -0.13 0.42
CA SER A 263 -6.22 0.19 0.13
C SER A 263 -6.04 1.68 -0.18
N GLY A 264 -4.82 2.20 0.01
CA GLY A 264 -4.44 3.55 -0.40
C GLY A 264 -4.67 3.81 -1.89
N SER A 265 -4.39 2.83 -2.76
CA SER A 265 -4.58 2.96 -4.21
C SER A 265 -6.04 3.22 -4.59
N LEU A 266 -6.99 2.57 -3.91
CA LEU A 266 -8.41 2.85 -4.12
C LEU A 266 -8.80 4.25 -3.67
N ALA A 267 -8.25 4.73 -2.54
CA ALA A 267 -8.47 6.08 -2.06
C ALA A 267 -7.97 7.13 -3.06
N VAL A 268 -6.75 6.96 -3.59
CA VAL A 268 -6.16 7.87 -4.59
C VAL A 268 -6.94 7.83 -5.90
N GLN A 269 -7.36 6.65 -6.37
CA GLN A 269 -8.22 6.54 -7.55
C GLN A 269 -9.55 7.28 -7.37
N ASP A 270 -10.18 7.18 -6.19
CA ASP A 270 -11.44 7.86 -5.93
C ASP A 270 -11.27 9.38 -5.80
N MET A 271 -10.11 9.84 -5.31
CA MET A 271 -9.71 11.25 -5.32
C MET A 271 -9.60 11.79 -6.75
N LEU A 272 -8.97 11.03 -7.66
CA LEU A 272 -8.87 11.39 -9.07
C LEU A 272 -10.23 11.39 -9.78
N ASN A 273 -11.18 10.59 -9.29
CA ASN A 273 -12.56 10.58 -9.76
C ASN A 273 -13.43 11.72 -9.16
N ASN A 274 -12.86 12.61 -8.34
CA ASN A 274 -13.54 13.71 -7.62
C ASN A 274 -14.54 13.27 -6.54
N ASN A 275 -14.48 12.03 -6.07
CA ASN A 275 -15.39 11.53 -5.02
C ASN A 275 -14.89 11.84 -3.61
N VAL A 276 -13.56 11.97 -3.43
CA VAL A 276 -12.90 12.53 -2.24
C VAL A 276 -11.95 13.66 -2.63
N GLN A 277 -11.64 14.56 -1.70
CA GLN A 277 -10.81 15.74 -1.99
C GLN A 277 -9.33 15.47 -1.78
N TYR A 278 -8.99 14.82 -0.67
CA TYR A 278 -7.62 14.50 -0.28
C TYR A 278 -7.51 13.04 0.16
N VAL A 279 -6.29 12.54 0.25
CA VAL A 279 -5.98 11.23 0.86
C VAL A 279 -4.89 11.41 1.90
N ILE A 280 -5.00 10.73 3.04
CA ILE A 280 -3.94 10.63 4.04
C ILE A 280 -3.62 9.16 4.26
N ILE A 281 -2.39 8.79 3.92
CA ILE A 281 -1.82 7.45 4.11
C ILE A 281 -0.32 7.58 4.40
N ASP A 282 0.31 6.46 4.73
CA ASP A 282 1.73 6.36 5.03
C ASP A 282 2.61 6.91 3.90
N ALA A 283 3.74 7.52 4.25
CA ALA A 283 4.57 8.32 3.38
C ALA A 283 5.14 7.53 2.20
N ALA A 284 5.80 6.41 2.47
CA ALA A 284 6.38 5.57 1.43
C ALA A 284 5.30 5.04 0.46
N PRO A 285 4.16 4.51 0.93
CA PRO A 285 3.03 4.18 0.07
C PRO A 285 2.41 5.35 -0.67
N ALA A 286 2.34 6.53 -0.06
CA ALA A 286 1.83 7.73 -0.72
C ALA A 286 2.65 8.05 -1.97
N GLU A 287 3.98 7.99 -1.88
CA GLU A 287 4.88 8.22 -3.01
C GLU A 287 4.72 7.12 -4.08
N ALA A 288 4.85 5.85 -3.70
CA ALA A 288 4.80 4.72 -4.63
C ALA A 288 3.45 4.64 -5.39
N ILE A 289 2.34 4.73 -4.66
CA ILE A 289 1.00 4.69 -5.24
C ILE A 289 0.76 5.89 -6.18
N THR A 290 1.21 7.09 -5.78
CA THR A 290 1.04 8.29 -6.59
C THR A 290 1.85 8.19 -7.89
N GLU A 291 3.09 7.72 -7.82
CA GLU A 291 3.93 7.49 -9.00
C GLU A 291 3.30 6.47 -9.95
N ALA A 292 2.93 5.29 -9.44
CA ALA A 292 2.33 4.23 -10.23
C ALA A 292 1.02 4.65 -10.90
N ILE A 293 0.11 5.32 -10.17
CA ILE A 293 -1.16 5.80 -10.72
C ILE A 293 -0.93 6.88 -11.77
N ASN A 294 0.00 7.82 -11.54
CA ASN A 294 0.30 8.87 -12.50
C ASN A 294 0.89 8.32 -13.81
N ALA A 295 1.69 7.25 -13.74
CA ALA A 295 2.25 6.58 -14.92
C ALA A 295 1.17 5.91 -15.81
N LEU A 296 0.01 5.58 -15.25
CA LEU A 296 -1.11 4.99 -15.97
C LEU A 296 -2.04 6.02 -16.63
N GLN A 297 -1.98 7.28 -16.22
CA GLN A 297 -2.81 8.34 -16.79
C GLN A 297 -2.42 8.63 -18.22
#